data_AF-A0A8T3MJB9-F1
#
_entry.id   AF-A0A8T3MJB9-F1
#
_cell.length_a   1.000
_cell.length_b   1.000
_cell.length_c   1.000
_cell.angle_alpha   90.00
_cell.angle_beta   90.00
_cell.angle_gamma   90.00
#
_symmetry.space_group_name_H-M   'P 1'
#
loop_
_entity.id
_entity.type
_entity.pdbx_description
1 polymer ?
#
loop_
_entity_poly.entity_id
_entity_poly.type
_entity_poly.pdbx_seq_one_letter_code
_entity_poly.pdbx_strand_id
1 'polypeptide(L)'
;MNCPSCGAANEAGRKFCGECGTRLQRACPSCGTPNDPAVRFCGECGGQLTSDAALGSTKRPPVDTGRATNAGRGLAERRLVSVLFADLVGFTGLAEDRDPEAVRELLTRYFDLCREVIARYGGTVEKFIGDAVMAVWGAPVAHEDDAERAVRAALDLVDVVRDLGGSGETAVQARAGVLTGSAAVTVGAVGQGLVAGDLVNTASRLQSVAPPGSVLVGEATFKATADAIAYEPAGEQVLKGKSAPVDAWLARRVVAKIGGVGRSEGLEPPFVGRDEQLRLLKDFLHATGRERRLRFVSVTGAAGTGKSRLTWEFLKYIDGLVDPIFWHQGRSPAYGEGITFWALGEMVRKRAGLAEDDDPATTRAKIAAAIEEHVPDEAERRWIEPKLLGLLGVEEIRGLEREELFAAWRTFFERVSDRGTTVLVFEDIHWADQGVLDFIEHLAEWSLSSPIMLLTLARPDFLDRHRDWGAGRRNFVALSLDPLPDRAMDDLLTGIVPGLPPEVRHALLTRAEGIPLYAVETVRKLLLDGRIERSGDAFRPVGDLNHLEVPDTLNALISARLDSLEA
;
A
#
# COMPACT_ATOMS: atom_id res chain seq x y z
N MET A 1 -71.26 -6.38 4.12
CA MET A 1 -69.93 -6.55 4.78
C MET A 1 -69.10 -5.31 4.53
N ASN A 2 -68.42 -4.77 5.54
CA ASN A 2 -67.60 -3.56 5.37
C ASN A 2 -66.19 -3.95 4.94
N CYS A 3 -65.60 -3.20 4.01
CA CYS A 3 -64.25 -3.47 3.55
C CYS A 3 -63.24 -3.23 4.68
N PRO A 4 -62.34 -4.19 4.99
CA PRO A 4 -61.37 -4.00 6.06
C PRO A 4 -60.29 -2.96 5.72
N SER A 5 -60.14 -2.60 4.44
CA SER A 5 -59.15 -1.61 3.97
C SER A 5 -59.73 -0.19 3.94
N CYS A 6 -60.88 0.02 3.29
CA CYS A 6 -61.47 1.36 3.13
C CYS A 6 -62.76 1.63 3.90
N GLY A 7 -63.29 0.64 4.64
CA GLY A 7 -64.52 0.77 5.43
C GLY A 7 -65.84 0.77 4.64
N ALA A 8 -65.80 0.83 3.30
CA ALA A 8 -67.00 0.90 2.46
C ALA A 8 -67.92 -0.32 2.65
N ALA A 9 -69.23 -0.09 2.70
CA ALA A 9 -70.23 -1.15 2.80
C ALA A 9 -70.39 -1.87 1.44
N ASN A 10 -70.22 -3.19 1.43
CA ASN A 10 -70.38 -4.04 0.25
C ASN A 10 -71.51 -5.05 0.45
N GLU A 11 -72.22 -5.36 -0.63
CA GLU A 11 -73.28 -6.39 -0.66
C GLU A 11 -72.72 -7.77 -0.25
N ALA A 12 -73.56 -8.60 0.37
CA ALA A 12 -73.18 -9.94 0.80
C ALA A 12 -72.86 -10.84 -0.41
N GLY A 13 -71.72 -11.54 -0.37
CA GLY A 13 -71.28 -12.47 -1.43
C GLY A 13 -70.27 -11.89 -2.44
N ARG A 14 -69.92 -10.60 -2.35
CA ARG A 14 -68.87 -10.03 -3.21
C ARG A 14 -67.47 -10.48 -2.80
N LYS A 15 -66.67 -10.91 -3.80
CA LYS A 15 -65.28 -11.38 -3.59
C LYS A 15 -64.26 -10.24 -3.45
N PHE A 16 -64.58 -9.07 -3.98
CA PHE A 16 -63.74 -7.86 -3.93
C PHE A 16 -64.60 -6.64 -3.61
N CYS A 17 -63.99 -5.63 -3.01
CA CYS A 17 -64.64 -4.36 -2.70
C CYS A 17 -64.91 -3.59 -3.98
N GLY A 18 -66.16 -3.10 -4.14
CA GLY A 18 -66.56 -2.32 -5.31
C GLY A 18 -65.86 -0.95 -5.43
N GLU A 19 -65.36 -0.41 -4.32
CA GLU A 19 -64.71 0.91 -4.27
C GLU A 19 -63.19 0.85 -4.43
N CYS A 20 -62.50 0.00 -3.66
CA CYS A 20 -61.03 -0.02 -3.63
C CYS A 20 -60.41 -1.30 -4.19
N GLY A 21 -61.21 -2.27 -4.67
CA GLY A 21 -60.71 -3.53 -5.24
C GLY A 21 -60.13 -4.52 -4.22
N THR A 22 -60.10 -4.18 -2.92
CA THR A 22 -59.58 -5.09 -1.87
C THR A 22 -60.40 -6.37 -1.81
N ARG A 23 -59.73 -7.54 -1.78
CA ARG A 23 -60.39 -8.84 -1.70
C ARG A 23 -61.13 -8.98 -0.37
N LEU A 24 -62.42 -9.28 -0.42
CA LEU A 24 -63.31 -9.37 0.75
C LEU A 24 -63.50 -10.80 1.25
N GLN A 25 -63.26 -11.80 0.40
CA GLN A 25 -63.32 -13.21 0.76
C GLN A 25 -62.23 -13.99 0.02
N ARG A 26 -61.62 -14.95 0.69
CA ARG A 26 -60.66 -15.90 0.12
C ARG A 26 -61.25 -17.31 0.18
N ALA A 27 -61.31 -18.00 -0.95
CA ALA A 27 -61.66 -19.42 -0.95
C ALA A 27 -60.48 -20.25 -0.40
N CYS A 28 -60.77 -21.22 0.46
CA CYS A 28 -59.79 -22.19 0.89
C CYS A 28 -59.29 -23.00 -0.31
N PRO A 29 -57.98 -23.10 -0.55
CA PRO A 29 -57.46 -23.89 -1.67
C PRO A 29 -57.72 -25.40 -1.51
N SER A 30 -57.96 -25.88 -0.29
CA SER A 30 -58.19 -27.31 -0.01
C SER A 30 -59.65 -27.74 -0.10
N CYS A 31 -60.62 -26.88 0.25
CA CYS A 31 -62.05 -27.27 0.27
C CYS A 31 -62.99 -26.27 -0.41
N GLY A 32 -62.50 -25.13 -0.90
CA GLY A 32 -63.30 -24.11 -1.60
C GLY A 32 -64.13 -23.21 -0.69
N THR A 33 -64.24 -23.48 0.62
CA THR A 33 -65.03 -22.67 1.55
C THR A 33 -64.54 -21.22 1.59
N PRO A 34 -65.44 -20.22 1.47
CA PRO A 34 -65.08 -18.81 1.60
C PRO A 34 -64.71 -18.51 3.06
N ASN A 35 -63.54 -17.92 3.25
CA ASN A 35 -63.00 -17.49 4.52
C ASN A 35 -62.70 -16.00 4.48
N ASP A 36 -62.70 -15.37 5.65
CA ASP A 36 -62.24 -13.99 5.79
C ASP A 36 -60.75 -13.91 5.39
N PRO A 37 -60.32 -12.92 4.59
CA PRO A 37 -58.93 -12.77 4.20
C PRO A 37 -57.95 -12.68 5.38
N ALA A 38 -58.41 -12.27 6.56
CA ALA A 38 -57.58 -12.15 7.77
C ALA A 38 -57.36 -13.47 8.51
N VAL A 39 -58.17 -14.51 8.27
CA VAL A 39 -57.99 -15.80 8.95
C VAL A 39 -56.89 -16.64 8.30
N ARG A 40 -56.02 -17.22 9.13
CA ARG A 40 -54.83 -17.97 8.67
C ARG A 40 -55.13 -19.44 8.37
N PHE A 41 -56.27 -19.95 8.82
CA PHE A 41 -56.72 -21.33 8.64
C PHE A 41 -58.20 -21.33 8.26
N CYS A 42 -58.59 -22.30 7.44
CA CYS A 42 -59.98 -22.48 7.04
C CYS A 42 -60.83 -22.91 8.23
N GLY A 43 -61.93 -22.19 8.51
CA GLY A 43 -62.84 -22.50 9.61
C GLY A 43 -63.56 -23.85 9.51
N GLU A 44 -63.64 -24.42 8.29
CA GLU A 44 -64.33 -25.69 8.05
C GLU A 44 -63.37 -26.91 8.03
N CYS A 45 -62.33 -26.91 7.18
CA CYS A 45 -61.44 -28.06 7.04
C CYS A 45 -60.08 -27.93 7.76
N GLY A 46 -59.79 -26.80 8.40
CA GLY A 46 -58.53 -26.54 9.11
C GLY A 46 -57.31 -26.28 8.21
N GLY A 47 -57.45 -26.30 6.88
CA GLY A 47 -56.35 -26.08 5.93
C GLY A 47 -55.74 -24.67 6.02
N GLN A 48 -54.41 -24.57 5.94
CA GLN A 48 -53.68 -23.31 6.07
C GLN A 48 -53.84 -22.42 4.83
N LEU A 49 -54.15 -21.14 5.04
CA LEU A 49 -54.49 -20.17 3.99
C LEU A 49 -53.31 -19.20 3.74
N THR A 50 -52.06 -19.68 3.66
CA THR A 50 -50.85 -18.82 3.61
C THR A 50 -50.89 -17.74 2.52
N SER A 51 -50.36 -16.56 2.84
CA SER A 51 -50.33 -15.36 2.00
C SER A 51 -48.94 -15.17 1.37
N ASP A 52 -48.85 -15.31 0.06
CA ASP A 52 -47.78 -14.70 -0.74
C ASP A 52 -48.42 -14.05 -1.97
N ALA A 53 -48.37 -12.70 -2.01
CA ALA A 53 -48.34 -11.81 -3.17
C ALA A 53 -49.02 -10.45 -2.88
N ALA A 54 -48.21 -9.38 -2.79
CA ALA A 54 -48.58 -8.06 -3.32
C ALA A 54 -47.32 -7.19 -3.51
N LEU A 55 -46.81 -7.18 -4.74
CA LEU A 55 -45.95 -6.13 -5.30
C LEU A 55 -46.79 -4.88 -5.61
N GLY A 56 -46.27 -3.67 -5.37
CA GLY A 56 -46.72 -2.46 -6.08
C GLY A 56 -46.77 -1.11 -5.34
N SER A 57 -45.60 -0.48 -5.15
CA SER A 57 -45.28 0.94 -5.51
C SER A 57 -46.17 2.13 -5.04
N THR A 58 -45.66 2.97 -4.12
CA THR A 58 -45.14 4.36 -4.36
C THR A 58 -45.24 5.29 -3.14
N LYS A 59 -44.14 6.04 -2.91
CA LYS A 59 -43.99 7.37 -2.26
C LYS A 59 -44.32 7.56 -0.76
N ARG A 60 -43.24 7.77 0.01
CA ARG A 60 -43.11 8.47 1.32
C ARG A 60 -43.29 10.01 1.11
N PRO A 61 -43.41 10.93 2.12
CA PRO A 61 -43.26 10.80 3.59
C PRO A 61 -44.26 11.70 4.40
N PRO A 62 -44.08 12.14 5.68
CA PRO A 62 -43.04 11.87 6.69
C PRO A 62 -43.50 11.70 8.19
N VAL A 63 -42.52 11.36 9.04
CA VAL A 63 -42.34 11.65 10.49
C VAL A 63 -43.08 10.85 11.60
N ASP A 64 -42.22 10.35 12.52
CA ASP A 64 -42.33 9.96 13.94
C ASP A 64 -43.40 8.97 14.44
N THR A 65 -42.93 7.88 15.05
CA THR A 65 -42.78 7.83 16.53
C THR A 65 -42.25 6.45 16.97
N GLY A 66 -41.28 6.46 17.88
CA GLY A 66 -41.30 5.60 19.07
C GLY A 66 -41.29 4.07 18.91
N ARG A 67 -40.07 3.50 18.90
CA ARG A 67 -39.64 2.29 19.64
C ARG A 67 -40.56 1.05 19.63
N ALA A 68 -40.19 0.10 18.78
CA ALA A 68 -39.85 -1.26 19.19
C ALA A 68 -38.65 -1.74 18.36
N THR A 69 -37.46 -1.72 18.95
CA THR A 69 -36.19 -2.01 18.28
C THR A 69 -36.02 -3.50 18.02
N ASN A 70 -36.34 -3.96 16.81
CA ASN A 70 -35.72 -5.15 16.25
C ASN A 70 -34.28 -4.76 15.84
N ALA A 71 -33.32 -5.05 16.72
CA ALA A 71 -31.90 -4.97 16.39
C ALA A 71 -31.63 -5.91 15.21
N GLY A 72 -31.10 -5.33 14.12
CA GLY A 72 -30.93 -5.97 12.83
C GLY A 72 -30.06 -7.23 12.88
N ARG A 73 -30.61 -8.36 12.46
CA ARG A 73 -29.82 -9.43 11.86
C ARG A 73 -29.47 -8.95 10.46
N GLY A 74 -28.25 -8.45 10.26
CA GLY A 74 -27.71 -8.25 8.92
C GLY A 74 -27.76 -9.57 8.16
N LEU A 75 -28.13 -9.53 6.88
CA LEU A 75 -28.01 -10.68 5.99
C LEU A 75 -26.53 -11.08 5.95
N ALA A 76 -26.22 -12.32 6.32
CA ALA A 76 -24.87 -12.84 6.26
C ALA A 76 -24.57 -13.31 4.83
N GLU A 77 -23.58 -12.70 4.18
CA GLU A 77 -23.15 -13.02 2.82
C GLU A 77 -21.81 -13.75 2.84
N ARG A 78 -21.63 -14.76 1.99
CA ARG A 78 -20.36 -15.45 1.84
C ARG A 78 -19.44 -14.61 0.94
N ARG A 79 -18.33 -14.11 1.46
CA ARG A 79 -17.37 -13.28 0.72
C ARG A 79 -15.95 -13.83 0.85
N LEU A 80 -15.11 -13.54 -0.14
CA LEU A 80 -13.67 -13.73 -0.04
C LEU A 80 -13.10 -12.56 0.77
N VAL A 81 -12.37 -12.87 1.84
CA VAL A 81 -11.79 -11.87 2.73
C VAL A 81 -10.37 -12.28 3.12
N SER A 82 -9.56 -11.28 3.46
CA SER A 82 -8.24 -11.49 4.08
C SER A 82 -8.29 -11.03 5.53
N VAL A 83 -7.94 -11.93 6.45
CA VAL A 83 -8.00 -11.70 7.89
C VAL A 83 -6.59 -11.64 8.44
N LEU A 84 -6.30 -10.54 9.14
CA LEU A 84 -5.07 -10.33 9.88
C LEU A 84 -5.35 -10.49 11.37
N PHE A 85 -4.47 -11.25 12.03
CA PHE A 85 -4.28 -11.18 13.48
C PHE A 85 -2.86 -10.71 13.75
N ALA A 86 -2.69 -9.83 14.74
CA ALA A 86 -1.39 -9.51 15.31
C ALA A 86 -1.50 -9.42 16.83
N ASP A 87 -0.47 -9.85 17.55
CA ASP A 87 -0.35 -9.71 19.02
C ASP A 87 1.04 -9.22 19.40
N LEU A 88 1.22 -8.85 20.68
CA LEU A 88 2.51 -8.50 21.23
C LEU A 88 3.17 -9.74 21.86
N VAL A 89 4.42 -9.98 21.49
CA VAL A 89 5.20 -11.13 21.97
C VAL A 89 5.53 -10.94 23.44
N GLY A 90 5.16 -11.91 24.28
CA GLY A 90 5.51 -11.91 25.70
C GLY A 90 4.81 -10.84 26.53
N PHE A 91 3.79 -10.17 25.97
CA PHE A 91 3.13 -9.05 26.63
C PHE A 91 2.44 -9.42 27.95
N THR A 92 1.86 -10.63 28.06
CA THR A 92 1.25 -11.09 29.32
C THR A 92 2.25 -11.06 30.47
N GLY A 93 3.48 -11.53 30.27
CA GLY A 93 4.53 -11.46 31.29
C GLY A 93 5.00 -10.02 31.53
N LEU A 94 5.14 -9.22 30.47
CA LEU A 94 5.52 -7.80 30.58
C LEU A 94 4.49 -6.99 31.40
N ALA A 95 3.21 -7.32 31.29
CA ALA A 95 2.12 -6.64 31.98
C ALA A 95 2.03 -7.00 33.48
N GLU A 96 2.51 -8.18 33.89
CA GLU A 96 2.53 -8.60 35.30
C GLU A 96 3.59 -7.85 36.12
N ASP A 97 4.72 -7.53 35.50
CA ASP A 97 5.88 -6.91 36.17
C ASP A 97 5.90 -5.37 36.12
N ARG A 98 4.92 -4.74 35.47
CA ARG A 98 4.89 -3.28 35.24
C ARG A 98 3.73 -2.59 35.94
N ASP A 99 3.89 -1.29 36.16
CA ASP A 99 2.83 -0.43 36.66
C ASP A 99 1.60 -0.46 35.71
N PRO A 100 0.38 -0.69 36.22
CA PRO A 100 -0.82 -0.79 35.38
C PRO A 100 -1.11 0.44 34.51
N GLU A 101 -0.76 1.65 34.96
CA GLU A 101 -0.95 2.87 34.17
C GLU A 101 0.01 2.91 32.98
N ALA A 102 1.27 2.55 33.20
CA ALA A 102 2.28 2.45 32.13
C ALA A 102 1.92 1.37 31.10
N VAL A 103 1.41 0.21 31.54
CA VAL A 103 0.91 -0.85 30.65
C VAL A 103 -0.26 -0.36 29.81
N ARG A 104 -1.21 0.36 30.42
CA ARG A 104 -2.37 0.93 29.71
C ARG A 104 -1.94 1.98 28.68
N GLU A 105 -0.97 2.83 29.00
CA GLU A 105 -0.44 3.83 28.07
C GLU A 105 0.26 3.19 26.87
N LEU A 106 1.09 2.15 27.11
CA LEU A 106 1.70 1.37 26.05
C LEU A 106 0.65 0.73 25.13
N LEU A 107 -0.36 0.07 25.70
CA LEU A 107 -1.45 -0.52 24.92
C LEU A 107 -2.26 0.50 24.12
N THR A 108 -2.50 1.67 24.69
CA THR A 108 -3.22 2.75 23.99
C THR A 108 -2.45 3.17 22.74
N ARG A 109 -1.14 3.45 22.89
CA ARG A 109 -0.26 3.79 21.76
C ARG A 109 -0.16 2.67 20.73
N TYR A 110 -0.06 1.41 21.18
CA TYR A 110 -0.07 0.24 20.32
C TYR A 110 -1.36 0.14 19.50
N PHE A 111 -2.54 0.26 20.12
CA PHE A 111 -3.82 0.17 19.42
C PHE A 111 -4.02 1.32 18.43
N ASP A 112 -3.60 2.53 18.77
CA ASP A 112 -3.67 3.68 17.86
C ASP A 112 -2.77 3.47 16.65
N LEU A 113 -1.55 2.97 16.87
CA LEU A 113 -0.63 2.57 15.80
C LEU A 113 -1.25 1.48 14.90
N CYS A 114 -1.83 0.43 15.48
CA CYS A 114 -2.49 -0.62 14.71
C CYS A 114 -3.62 -0.06 13.86
N ARG A 115 -4.50 0.78 14.43
CA ARG A 115 -5.59 1.42 13.68
C ARG A 115 -5.06 2.24 12.52
N GLU A 116 -4.02 3.02 12.74
CA GLU A 116 -3.43 3.87 11.72
C GLU A 116 -2.83 3.04 10.58
N VAL A 117 -1.98 2.05 10.89
CA VAL A 117 -1.37 1.18 9.87
C VAL A 117 -2.44 0.40 9.10
N ILE A 118 -3.39 -0.23 9.79
CA ILE A 118 -4.43 -1.03 9.15
C ILE A 118 -5.29 -0.17 8.21
N ALA A 119 -5.66 1.05 8.64
CA ALA A 119 -6.44 1.98 7.83
C ALA A 119 -5.70 2.47 6.58
N ARG A 120 -4.38 2.73 6.67
CA ARG A 120 -3.53 3.14 5.53
C ARG A 120 -3.54 2.12 4.38
N TYR A 121 -3.76 0.85 4.69
CA TYR A 121 -3.88 -0.24 3.73
C TYR A 121 -5.34 -0.63 3.43
N GLY A 122 -6.33 0.15 3.89
CA GLY A 122 -7.76 -0.07 3.63
C GLY A 122 -8.40 -1.19 4.44
N GLY A 123 -7.70 -1.69 5.46
CA GLY A 123 -8.25 -2.69 6.36
C GLY A 123 -9.23 -2.08 7.35
N THR A 124 -10.20 -2.88 7.76
CA THR A 124 -11.11 -2.52 8.86
C THR A 124 -10.69 -3.26 10.11
N VAL A 125 -10.37 -2.53 11.18
CA VAL A 125 -10.19 -3.13 12.51
C VAL A 125 -11.54 -3.64 12.99
N GLU A 126 -11.61 -4.96 13.19
CA GLU A 126 -12.79 -5.58 13.79
C GLU A 126 -12.73 -5.33 15.28
N LYS A 127 -11.81 -5.97 16.01
CA LYS A 127 -11.78 -5.90 17.48
C LYS A 127 -10.38 -6.08 18.04
N PHE A 128 -10.24 -5.65 19.28
CA PHE A 128 -9.09 -5.91 20.13
C PHE A 128 -9.44 -7.02 21.14
N ILE A 129 -8.54 -7.96 21.37
CA ILE A 129 -8.70 -9.11 22.27
C ILE A 129 -7.46 -9.18 23.15
N GLY A 130 -7.51 -8.57 24.34
CA GLY A 130 -6.28 -8.33 25.11
C GLY A 130 -5.36 -7.40 24.32
N ASP A 131 -4.13 -7.82 24.08
CA ASP A 131 -3.13 -7.16 23.24
C ASP A 131 -3.23 -7.54 21.76
N ALA A 132 -4.09 -8.49 21.38
CA ALA A 132 -4.26 -8.88 19.99
C ALA A 132 -5.22 -7.96 19.23
N VAL A 133 -4.89 -7.65 17.97
CA VAL A 133 -5.75 -6.94 17.01
C VAL A 133 -6.21 -7.89 15.91
N MET A 134 -7.50 -7.81 15.57
CA MET A 134 -8.10 -8.49 14.41
C MET A 134 -8.53 -7.45 13.38
N ALA A 135 -8.11 -7.63 12.14
CA ALA A 135 -8.50 -6.78 11.02
C ALA A 135 -8.87 -7.58 9.76
N VAL A 136 -9.65 -6.95 8.89
CA VAL A 136 -10.25 -7.59 7.73
C VAL A 136 -10.15 -6.69 6.50
N TRP A 137 -9.82 -7.30 5.35
CA TRP A 137 -9.93 -6.76 4.00
C TRP A 137 -10.94 -7.61 3.21
N GLY A 138 -11.58 -7.07 2.18
CA GLY A 138 -12.67 -7.74 1.46
C GLY A 138 -14.08 -7.47 2.03
N ALA A 139 -14.15 -6.73 3.14
CA ALA A 139 -15.41 -6.34 3.77
C ALA A 139 -15.25 -4.98 4.48
N PRO A 140 -16.20 -4.04 4.31
CA PRO A 140 -17.44 -4.14 3.54
C PRO A 140 -17.27 -4.02 2.02
N VAL A 141 -16.13 -3.50 1.55
CA VAL A 141 -15.79 -3.34 0.13
C VAL A 141 -14.64 -4.29 -0.22
N ALA A 142 -14.80 -5.04 -1.30
CA ALA A 142 -13.79 -5.96 -1.79
C ALA A 142 -13.00 -5.37 -2.96
N HIS A 143 -11.71 -5.67 -2.99
CA HIS A 143 -10.74 -5.26 -4.00
C HIS A 143 -9.89 -6.48 -4.38
N GLU A 144 -9.35 -6.49 -5.60
CA GLU A 144 -8.56 -7.63 -6.09
C GLU A 144 -7.24 -7.81 -5.31
N ASP A 145 -6.72 -6.72 -4.75
CA ASP A 145 -5.45 -6.64 -4.02
C ASP A 145 -5.59 -6.78 -2.49
N ASP A 146 -6.79 -7.15 -1.98
CA ASP A 146 -7.07 -7.24 -0.54
C ASP A 146 -6.07 -8.14 0.22
N ALA A 147 -5.69 -9.27 -0.37
CA ALA A 147 -4.69 -10.16 0.21
C ALA A 147 -3.30 -9.51 0.27
N GLU A 148 -2.92 -8.80 -0.79
CA GLU A 148 -1.63 -8.12 -0.86
C GLU A 148 -1.55 -6.98 0.17
N ARG A 149 -2.59 -6.15 0.25
CA ARG A 149 -2.69 -5.07 1.23
C ARG A 149 -2.70 -5.57 2.67
N ALA A 150 -3.36 -6.69 2.94
CA ALA A 150 -3.32 -7.32 4.26
C ALA A 150 -1.91 -7.78 4.67
N VAL A 151 -1.14 -8.36 3.74
CA VAL A 151 0.26 -8.78 4.00
C VAL A 151 1.19 -7.57 4.15
N ARG A 152 1.04 -6.54 3.30
CA ARG A 152 1.79 -5.28 3.44
C ARG A 152 1.52 -4.61 4.78
N ALA A 153 0.27 -4.55 5.21
CA ALA A 153 -0.12 -4.04 6.52
C ALA A 153 0.49 -4.84 7.67
N ALA A 154 0.54 -6.18 7.56
CA ALA A 154 1.16 -7.03 8.56
C ALA A 154 2.66 -6.75 8.70
N LEU A 155 3.38 -6.63 7.58
CA LEU A 155 4.81 -6.32 7.56
C LEU A 155 5.08 -4.94 8.17
N ASP A 156 4.36 -3.90 7.74
CA ASP A 156 4.51 -2.54 8.27
C ASP A 156 4.16 -2.48 9.77
N LEU A 157 3.12 -3.21 10.21
CA LEU A 157 2.71 -3.26 11.62
C LEU A 157 3.78 -3.93 12.49
N VAL A 158 4.35 -5.06 12.06
CA VAL A 158 5.43 -5.73 12.80
C VAL A 158 6.69 -4.85 12.87
N ASP A 159 6.99 -4.12 11.81
CA ASP A 159 8.14 -3.20 11.78
C ASP A 159 7.94 -1.99 12.70
N VAL A 160 6.80 -1.28 12.62
CA VAL A 160 6.61 -0.07 13.42
C VAL A 160 6.44 -0.38 14.91
N VAL A 161 5.90 -1.55 15.28
CA VAL A 161 5.79 -1.95 16.70
C VAL A 161 7.15 -2.14 17.35
N ARG A 162 8.18 -2.53 16.60
CA ARG A 162 9.56 -2.70 17.09
C ARG A 162 10.09 -1.44 17.77
N ASP A 163 9.66 -0.28 17.28
CA ASP A 163 10.10 1.03 17.78
C ASP A 163 9.24 1.56 18.94
N LEU A 164 8.11 0.92 19.24
CA LEU A 164 7.16 1.38 20.26
C LEU A 164 7.74 1.28 21.68
N GLY A 165 8.71 0.39 21.91
CA GLY A 165 9.38 0.20 23.20
C GLY A 165 10.23 1.40 23.66
N GLY A 166 10.54 2.35 22.77
CA GLY A 166 11.38 3.50 23.09
C GLY A 166 12.86 3.15 23.35
N SER A 167 13.70 4.17 23.41
CA SER A 167 15.14 4.05 23.69
C SER A 167 15.37 3.83 25.19
N GLY A 168 15.29 2.57 25.64
CA GLY A 168 15.68 2.18 27.00
C GLY A 168 14.79 1.12 27.67
N GLU A 169 13.62 0.79 27.11
CA GLU A 169 12.82 -0.34 27.56
C GLU A 169 13.04 -1.59 26.70
N THR A 170 12.67 -2.76 27.20
CA THR A 170 12.72 -4.03 26.46
C THR A 170 12.00 -3.88 25.13
N ALA A 171 12.68 -4.19 24.01
CA ALA A 171 12.11 -4.07 22.67
C ALA A 171 10.80 -4.88 22.56
N VAL A 172 9.69 -4.17 22.36
CA VAL A 172 8.38 -4.78 22.12
C VAL A 172 8.37 -5.32 20.69
N GLN A 173 7.97 -6.57 20.51
CA GLN A 173 7.84 -7.16 19.18
C GLN A 173 6.39 -7.57 18.96
N ALA A 174 5.89 -7.36 17.75
CA ALA A 174 4.66 -7.99 17.31
C ALA A 174 4.97 -9.22 16.45
N ARG A 175 3.99 -10.09 16.32
CA ARG A 175 3.95 -11.14 15.30
C ARG A 175 2.56 -11.18 14.69
N ALA A 176 2.46 -11.55 13.42
CA ALA A 176 1.19 -11.53 12.71
C ALA A 176 0.93 -12.81 11.91
N GLY A 177 -0.35 -13.06 11.65
CA GLY A 177 -0.84 -14.13 10.80
C GLY A 177 -1.88 -13.61 9.82
N VAL A 178 -1.74 -13.92 8.53
CA VAL A 178 -2.67 -13.48 7.47
C VAL A 178 -3.24 -14.67 6.70
N LEU A 179 -4.56 -14.80 6.67
CA LEU A 179 -5.26 -15.80 5.89
C LEU A 179 -6.31 -15.20 4.97
N THR A 180 -6.29 -15.63 3.72
CA THR A 180 -7.30 -15.30 2.71
C THR A 180 -8.20 -16.49 2.49
N GLY A 181 -9.51 -16.27 2.50
CA GLY A 181 -10.47 -17.34 2.31
C GLY A 181 -11.91 -16.88 2.38
N SER A 182 -12.83 -17.83 2.21
CA SER A 182 -14.25 -17.52 2.22
C SER A 182 -14.81 -17.51 3.64
N ALA A 183 -15.48 -16.43 4.03
CA ALA A 183 -16.10 -16.28 5.35
C ALA A 183 -17.50 -15.68 5.25
N ALA A 184 -18.31 -15.88 6.29
CA ALA A 184 -19.63 -15.27 6.39
C ALA A 184 -19.48 -13.84 6.90
N VAL A 185 -19.95 -12.87 6.12
CA VAL A 185 -19.87 -11.44 6.39
C VAL A 185 -21.24 -10.87 6.73
N THR A 186 -21.41 -10.26 7.90
CA THR A 186 -22.68 -9.63 8.27
C THR A 186 -22.76 -8.22 7.66
N VAL A 187 -23.60 -8.04 6.64
CA VAL A 187 -23.74 -6.75 5.95
C VAL A 187 -24.31 -5.69 6.91
N GLY A 188 -23.60 -4.57 7.05
CA GLY A 188 -23.99 -3.43 7.89
C GLY A 188 -23.45 -3.47 9.33
N ALA A 189 -22.72 -4.51 9.73
CA ALA A 189 -21.93 -4.50 10.95
C ALA A 189 -20.60 -3.77 10.72
N VAL A 190 -20.22 -2.86 11.63
CA VAL A 190 -18.89 -2.23 11.65
C VAL A 190 -18.33 -2.41 13.05
N GLY A 191 -17.15 -3.01 13.15
CA GLY A 191 -16.41 -3.19 14.40
C GLY A 191 -16.79 -4.41 15.26
N GLN A 192 -17.94 -5.07 15.08
CA GLN A 192 -18.21 -6.36 15.74
C GLN A 192 -19.16 -7.24 14.94
N GLY A 193 -18.77 -8.51 14.73
CA GLY A 193 -19.55 -9.50 14.01
C GLY A 193 -19.50 -9.37 12.48
N LEU A 194 -18.53 -8.61 11.95
CA LEU A 194 -18.34 -8.43 10.51
C LEU A 194 -17.99 -9.76 9.86
N VAL A 195 -17.10 -10.56 10.45
CA VAL A 195 -16.65 -11.84 9.88
C VAL A 195 -16.77 -12.97 10.89
N ALA A 196 -17.41 -14.06 10.50
CA ALA A 196 -17.46 -15.30 11.26
C ALA A 196 -17.07 -16.51 10.40
N GLY A 197 -16.34 -17.44 11.00
CA GLY A 197 -15.99 -18.72 10.36
C GLY A 197 -14.69 -19.32 10.86
N ASP A 198 -14.42 -20.53 10.38
CA ASP A 198 -13.19 -21.28 10.63
C ASP A 198 -11.92 -20.54 10.18
N LEU A 199 -12.03 -19.68 9.14
CA LEU A 199 -10.95 -18.81 8.67
C LEU A 199 -10.38 -17.93 9.80
N VAL A 200 -11.25 -17.30 10.59
CA VAL A 200 -10.87 -16.39 11.69
C VAL A 200 -10.09 -17.15 12.78
N ASN A 201 -10.58 -18.33 13.17
CA ASN A 201 -9.92 -19.18 14.15
C ASN A 201 -8.58 -19.70 13.66
N THR A 202 -8.48 -20.02 12.37
CA THR A 202 -7.23 -20.48 11.76
C THR A 202 -6.21 -19.35 11.69
N ALA A 203 -6.63 -18.12 11.38
CA ALA A 203 -5.75 -16.96 11.28
C ALA A 203 -5.12 -16.60 12.62
N SER A 204 -5.92 -16.59 13.69
CA SER A 204 -5.43 -16.39 15.06
C SER A 204 -4.44 -17.47 15.50
N ARG A 205 -4.70 -18.75 15.15
CA ARG A 205 -3.77 -19.85 15.48
C ARG A 205 -2.47 -19.78 14.68
N LEU A 206 -2.54 -19.38 13.41
CA LEU A 206 -1.37 -19.19 12.56
C LEU A 206 -0.48 -18.06 13.12
N GLN A 207 -1.09 -16.94 13.51
CA GLN A 207 -0.40 -15.86 14.21
C GLN A 207 0.28 -16.36 15.49
N SER A 208 -0.39 -17.20 16.30
CA SER A 208 0.17 -17.67 17.58
C SER A 208 1.43 -18.53 17.47
N VAL A 209 1.68 -19.13 16.30
CA VAL A 209 2.88 -19.93 16.01
C VAL A 209 3.92 -19.15 15.20
N ALA A 210 3.62 -17.92 14.80
CA ALA A 210 4.57 -17.07 14.10
C ALA A 210 5.77 -16.73 15.01
N PRO A 211 7.00 -16.81 14.50
CA PRO A 211 8.18 -16.31 15.20
C PRO A 211 8.02 -14.83 15.61
N PRO A 212 8.62 -14.40 16.73
CA PRO A 212 8.64 -12.99 17.11
C PRO A 212 9.16 -12.09 15.99
N GLY A 213 8.53 -10.94 15.78
CA GLY A 213 8.96 -9.99 14.76
C GLY A 213 8.68 -10.46 13.33
N SER A 214 7.72 -11.36 13.12
CA SER A 214 7.48 -11.96 11.81
C SER A 214 6.01 -12.15 11.44
N VAL A 215 5.76 -12.40 10.15
CA VAL A 215 4.43 -12.55 9.56
C VAL A 215 4.32 -13.92 8.89
N LEU A 216 3.41 -14.77 9.39
CA LEU A 216 3.04 -16.01 8.71
C LEU A 216 1.81 -15.83 7.84
N VAL A 217 1.81 -16.46 6.67
CA VAL A 217 0.66 -16.51 5.77
C VAL A 217 0.33 -17.95 5.41
N GLY A 218 -0.95 -18.22 5.16
CA GLY A 218 -1.38 -19.52 4.61
C GLY A 218 -1.33 -19.56 3.08
N GLU A 219 -1.58 -20.74 2.53
CA GLU A 219 -1.38 -21.05 1.11
C GLU A 219 -2.14 -20.12 0.15
N ALA A 220 -3.42 -19.85 0.42
CA ALA A 220 -4.22 -18.98 -0.44
C ALA A 220 -3.69 -17.54 -0.47
N THR A 221 -3.24 -17.02 0.67
CA THR A 221 -2.61 -15.70 0.76
C THR A 221 -1.27 -15.69 0.01
N PHE A 222 -0.44 -16.72 0.21
CA PHE A 222 0.83 -16.87 -0.50
C PHE A 222 0.62 -16.83 -2.02
N LYS A 223 -0.26 -17.68 -2.56
CA LYS A 223 -0.54 -17.74 -4.00
C LYS A 223 -1.06 -16.42 -4.56
N ALA A 224 -1.90 -15.70 -3.81
CA ALA A 224 -2.46 -14.43 -4.25
C ALA A 224 -1.45 -13.27 -4.22
N THR A 225 -0.31 -13.42 -3.54
CA THR A 225 0.62 -12.31 -3.28
C THR A 225 2.07 -12.60 -3.65
N ALA A 226 2.35 -13.80 -4.19
CA ALA A 226 3.68 -14.26 -4.53
C ALA A 226 4.38 -13.38 -5.57
N ASP A 227 3.62 -12.60 -6.35
CA ASP A 227 4.16 -11.65 -7.34
C ASP A 227 4.70 -10.36 -6.72
N ALA A 228 4.24 -9.98 -5.52
CA ALA A 228 4.59 -8.73 -4.87
C ALA A 228 5.36 -8.89 -3.56
N ILE A 229 5.33 -10.08 -2.94
CA ILE A 229 5.94 -10.37 -1.65
C ILE A 229 6.93 -11.53 -1.79
N ALA A 230 8.13 -11.38 -1.23
CA ALA A 230 9.10 -12.47 -1.08
C ALA A 230 8.77 -13.33 0.14
N TYR A 231 8.89 -14.64 -0.03
CA TYR A 231 8.45 -15.62 0.97
C TYR A 231 9.51 -16.67 1.24
N GLU A 232 9.55 -17.13 2.48
CA GLU A 232 10.29 -18.34 2.86
C GLU A 232 9.32 -19.43 3.28
N PRO A 233 9.46 -20.68 2.82
CA PRO A 233 8.65 -21.79 3.31
C PRO A 233 8.84 -21.97 4.83
N ALA A 234 7.74 -21.94 5.59
CA ALA A 234 7.76 -22.22 7.03
C ALA A 234 7.33 -23.66 7.35
N GLY A 235 6.99 -24.45 6.32
CA GLY A 235 6.53 -25.83 6.44
C GLY A 235 5.13 -25.95 7.05
N GLU A 236 4.79 -27.17 7.42
CA GLU A 236 3.49 -27.53 8.00
C GLU A 236 3.37 -27.11 9.47
N GLN A 237 2.35 -26.31 9.78
CA GLN A 237 2.04 -25.84 11.13
C GLN A 237 0.96 -26.69 11.78
N VAL A 238 1.26 -27.28 12.94
CA VAL A 238 0.27 -28.03 13.74
C VAL A 238 -0.53 -27.05 14.59
N LEU A 239 -1.71 -26.68 14.11
CA LEU A 239 -2.59 -25.74 14.80
C LEU A 239 -3.56 -26.49 15.73
N LYS A 240 -3.66 -26.05 16.98
CA LYS A 240 -4.58 -26.64 17.96
C LYS A 240 -6.00 -26.74 17.38
N GLY A 241 -6.61 -27.92 17.38
CA GLY A 241 -7.98 -28.11 16.90
C GLY A 241 -8.14 -28.15 15.38
N LYS A 242 -7.05 -28.27 14.62
CA LYS A 242 -7.08 -28.71 13.22
C LYS A 242 -6.66 -30.18 13.16
N SER A 243 -7.34 -30.95 12.30
CA SER A 243 -7.06 -32.37 12.09
C SER A 243 -5.87 -32.60 11.16
N ALA A 244 -5.60 -31.65 10.25
CA ALA A 244 -4.45 -31.66 9.35
C ALA A 244 -3.55 -30.45 9.65
N PRO A 245 -2.21 -30.59 9.51
CA PRO A 245 -1.31 -29.45 9.51
C PRO A 245 -1.67 -28.43 8.42
N VAL A 246 -1.28 -27.18 8.62
CA VAL A 246 -1.52 -26.08 7.68
C VAL A 246 -0.19 -25.61 7.13
N ASP A 247 0.00 -25.68 5.82
CA ASP A 247 1.17 -25.10 5.18
C ASP A 247 1.23 -23.58 5.41
N ALA A 248 2.42 -23.11 5.78
CA ALA A 248 2.66 -21.71 6.04
C ALA A 248 3.93 -21.21 5.34
N TRP A 249 3.93 -19.91 5.06
CA TRP A 249 5.05 -19.16 4.50
C TRP A 249 5.31 -17.94 5.34
N LEU A 250 6.58 -17.62 5.52
CA LEU A 250 7.04 -16.42 6.21
C LEU A 250 7.14 -15.29 5.20
N ALA A 251 6.29 -14.27 5.33
CA ALA A 251 6.41 -13.07 4.50
C ALA A 251 7.66 -12.32 4.95
N ARG A 252 8.61 -12.13 4.02
CA ARG A 252 9.90 -11.51 4.33
C ARG A 252 9.89 -10.01 4.04
N ARG A 253 9.45 -9.62 2.84
CA ARG A 253 9.48 -8.22 2.38
C ARG A 253 8.67 -8.01 1.12
N VAL A 254 8.31 -6.76 0.86
CA VAL A 254 7.73 -6.33 -0.41
C VAL A 254 8.83 -6.25 -1.48
N VAL A 255 8.61 -6.87 -2.63
CA VAL A 255 9.57 -6.94 -3.75
C VAL A 255 9.14 -6.19 -4.99
N ALA A 256 7.85 -5.92 -5.12
CA ALA A 256 7.28 -5.21 -6.25
C ALA A 256 6.25 -4.17 -5.81
N LYS A 257 5.74 -3.41 -6.77
CA LYS A 257 4.53 -2.61 -6.58
C LYS A 257 3.31 -3.51 -6.54
N ILE A 258 2.14 -2.94 -6.25
CA ILE A 258 0.87 -3.68 -6.30
C ILE A 258 0.73 -4.40 -7.64
N GLY A 259 0.30 -5.67 -7.57
CA GLY A 259 0.10 -6.51 -8.75
C GLY A 259 1.40 -7.00 -9.40
N GLY A 260 2.54 -6.91 -8.71
CA GLY A 260 3.83 -7.46 -9.20
C GLY A 260 4.62 -6.54 -10.14
N VAL A 261 4.15 -5.32 -10.37
CA VAL A 261 4.80 -4.38 -11.30
C VAL A 261 6.19 -3.97 -10.80
N GLY A 262 7.17 -4.02 -11.70
CA GLY A 262 8.55 -3.63 -11.40
C GLY A 262 9.30 -4.65 -10.54
N ARG A 263 8.78 -5.89 -10.41
CA ARG A 263 9.54 -6.98 -9.82
C ARG A 263 10.82 -7.20 -10.62
N SER A 264 11.95 -7.29 -9.92
CA SER A 264 13.22 -7.65 -10.56
C SER A 264 13.19 -9.12 -10.98
N GLU A 265 13.49 -9.43 -12.24
CA GLU A 265 13.59 -10.82 -12.72
C GLU A 265 14.84 -11.54 -12.17
N GLY A 266 15.85 -10.78 -11.73
CA GLY A 266 17.13 -11.27 -11.23
C GLY A 266 17.34 -11.11 -9.72
N LEU A 267 18.57 -10.78 -9.34
CA LEU A 267 18.98 -10.55 -7.95
C LEU A 267 18.26 -9.34 -7.35
N GLU A 268 17.40 -9.56 -6.35
CA GLU A 268 16.85 -8.50 -5.52
C GLU A 268 17.41 -8.58 -4.09
N PRO A 269 18.41 -7.74 -3.75
CA PRO A 269 18.99 -7.73 -2.41
C PRO A 269 17.97 -7.38 -1.32
N PRO A 270 18.14 -7.86 -0.07
CA PRO A 270 17.38 -7.36 1.06
C PRO A 270 17.66 -5.86 1.28
N PHE A 271 16.70 -5.16 1.87
CA PHE A 271 16.88 -3.78 2.32
C PHE A 271 17.36 -3.79 3.76
N VAL A 272 18.54 -3.23 4.03
CA VAL A 272 19.19 -3.32 5.34
C VAL A 272 19.89 -2.02 5.72
N GLY A 273 19.91 -1.73 7.02
CA GLY A 273 20.66 -0.60 7.60
C GLY A 273 20.14 0.77 7.21
N ARG A 274 18.87 0.85 6.76
CA ARG A 274 18.22 2.07 6.25
C ARG A 274 16.78 2.23 6.74
N ASP A 275 16.40 1.46 7.75
CA ASP A 275 15.04 1.40 8.30
C ASP A 275 14.61 2.76 8.87
N GLU A 276 15.50 3.44 9.59
CA GLU A 276 15.25 4.78 10.14
C GLU A 276 14.98 5.81 9.05
N GLN A 277 15.80 5.84 7.99
CA GLN A 277 15.62 6.81 6.90
C GLN A 277 14.35 6.53 6.10
N LEU A 278 14.03 5.26 5.86
CA LEU A 278 12.77 4.88 5.22
C LEU A 278 11.58 5.31 6.08
N ARG A 279 11.64 5.08 7.40
CA ARG A 279 10.61 5.51 8.34
C ARG A 279 10.41 7.03 8.31
N LEU A 280 11.49 7.80 8.34
CA LEU A 280 11.41 9.26 8.24
C LEU A 280 10.73 9.70 6.94
N LEU A 281 11.03 9.08 5.80
CA LEU A 281 10.34 9.38 4.55
C LEU A 281 8.84 9.05 4.61
N LYS A 282 8.46 7.92 5.22
CA LYS A 282 7.04 7.57 5.47
C LYS A 282 6.36 8.62 6.36
N ASP A 283 6.99 9.02 7.46
CA ASP A 283 6.47 10.03 8.37
C ASP A 283 6.33 11.39 7.67
N PHE A 284 7.29 11.76 6.81
CA PHE A 284 7.23 12.97 6.03
C PHE A 284 6.09 12.96 5.01
N LEU A 285 5.87 11.84 4.32
CA LEU A 285 4.77 11.66 3.39
C LEU A 285 3.41 11.85 4.06
N HIS A 286 3.13 11.09 5.11
CA HIS A 286 1.83 11.10 5.78
C HIS A 286 1.49 12.48 6.33
N ALA A 287 2.49 13.15 6.91
CA ALA A 287 2.26 14.45 7.47
C ALA A 287 2.27 15.58 6.41
N THR A 288 2.85 15.37 5.22
CA THR A 288 2.62 16.23 4.03
C THR A 288 1.14 16.22 3.64
N GLY A 289 0.54 15.02 3.52
CA GLY A 289 -0.87 14.87 3.19
C GLY A 289 -1.80 15.43 4.26
N ARG A 290 -1.55 15.11 5.53
CA ARG A 290 -2.36 15.55 6.68
C ARG A 290 -2.32 17.06 6.89
N GLU A 291 -1.14 17.67 6.81
CA GLU A 291 -0.97 19.12 7.07
C GLU A 291 -1.24 19.96 5.81
N ARG A 292 -1.36 19.32 4.64
CA ARG A 292 -1.53 19.95 3.33
C ARG A 292 -0.50 21.05 3.08
N ARG A 293 0.77 20.72 3.28
CA ARG A 293 1.89 21.65 3.13
C ARG A 293 3.06 21.01 2.42
N LEU A 294 3.78 21.82 1.66
CA LEU A 294 4.94 21.32 0.95
C LEU A 294 6.05 20.97 1.92
N ARG A 295 6.63 19.78 1.74
CA ARG A 295 7.83 19.34 2.45
C ARG A 295 8.94 19.05 1.48
N PHE A 296 10.10 19.61 1.76
CA PHE A 296 11.27 19.46 0.93
C PHE A 296 12.31 18.61 1.67
N VAL A 297 12.53 17.38 1.20
CA VAL A 297 13.49 16.44 1.75
C VAL A 297 14.64 16.26 0.75
N SER A 298 15.86 16.51 1.20
CA SER A 298 17.06 16.28 0.39
C SER A 298 17.89 15.15 0.97
N VAL A 299 18.05 14.07 0.21
CA VAL A 299 18.86 12.91 0.57
C VAL A 299 20.22 13.00 -0.11
N THR A 300 21.27 13.03 0.70
CA THR A 300 22.67 13.11 0.23
C THR A 300 23.45 11.87 0.61
N GLY A 301 24.35 11.42 -0.24
CA GLY A 301 25.25 10.30 0.07
C GLY A 301 26.16 9.97 -1.10
N ALA A 302 27.29 9.31 -0.84
CA ALA A 302 28.24 8.94 -1.89
C ALA A 302 27.60 8.01 -2.96
N ALA A 303 28.29 7.83 -4.08
CA ALA A 303 27.84 6.90 -5.11
C ALA A 303 27.72 5.48 -4.52
N GLY A 304 26.63 4.77 -4.86
CA GLY A 304 26.43 3.39 -4.42
C GLY A 304 25.98 3.18 -2.98
N THR A 305 25.80 4.22 -2.15
CA THR A 305 25.37 4.09 -0.73
C THR A 305 23.91 3.68 -0.53
N GLY A 306 23.12 3.61 -1.61
CA GLY A 306 21.73 3.14 -1.58
C GLY A 306 20.64 4.19 -1.72
N LYS A 307 20.93 5.42 -2.17
CA LYS A 307 19.92 6.49 -2.39
C LYS A 307 18.74 6.05 -3.26
N SER A 308 18.99 5.52 -4.45
CA SER A 308 17.93 5.04 -5.34
C SER A 308 17.24 3.79 -4.76
N ARG A 309 17.94 2.97 -3.96
CA ARG A 309 17.32 1.83 -3.27
C ARG A 309 16.35 2.28 -2.18
N LEU A 310 16.72 3.25 -1.34
CA LEU A 310 15.85 3.85 -0.33
C LEU A 310 14.59 4.44 -0.99
N THR A 311 14.77 5.17 -2.09
CA THR A 311 13.66 5.74 -2.87
C THR A 311 12.78 4.64 -3.44
N TRP A 312 13.34 3.56 -3.98
CA TRP A 312 12.57 2.42 -4.49
C TRP A 312 11.71 1.76 -3.41
N GLU A 313 12.25 1.53 -2.21
CA GLU A 313 11.47 1.01 -1.08
C GLU A 313 10.35 1.96 -0.66
N PHE A 314 10.63 3.27 -0.65
CA PHE A 314 9.64 4.29 -0.33
C PHE A 314 8.51 4.36 -1.37
N LEU A 315 8.82 4.23 -2.67
CA LEU A 315 7.81 4.20 -3.72
C LEU A 315 6.97 2.91 -3.67
N LYS A 316 7.59 1.74 -3.41
CA LYS A 316 6.85 0.49 -3.17
C LYS A 316 5.91 0.60 -1.98
N TYR A 317 6.31 1.33 -0.93
CA TYR A 317 5.46 1.63 0.20
C TYR A 317 4.25 2.47 -0.21
N ILE A 318 4.48 3.58 -0.93
CA ILE A 318 3.43 4.48 -1.44
C ILE A 318 2.42 3.71 -2.28
N ASP A 319 2.89 2.87 -3.21
CA ASP A 319 2.03 2.08 -4.09
C ASP A 319 1.12 1.11 -3.30
N GLY A 320 1.48 0.75 -2.06
CA GLY A 320 0.67 -0.11 -1.20
C GLY A 320 -0.49 0.60 -0.48
N LEU A 321 -0.51 1.94 -0.46
CA LEU A 321 -1.45 2.74 0.32
C LEU A 321 -2.77 2.93 -0.42
N VAL A 322 -3.85 3.13 0.34
CA VAL A 322 -5.19 3.36 -0.23
C VAL A 322 -5.50 4.82 -0.52
N ASP A 323 -4.79 5.72 0.16
CA ASP A 323 -4.91 7.14 -0.12
C ASP A 323 -4.37 7.42 -1.54
N PRO A 324 -5.04 8.30 -2.30
CA PRO A 324 -4.56 8.67 -3.63
C PRO A 324 -3.24 9.46 -3.48
N ILE A 325 -2.12 8.79 -3.76
CA ILE A 325 -0.79 9.40 -3.74
C ILE A 325 -0.19 9.32 -5.14
N PHE A 326 0.19 10.48 -5.65
CA PHE A 326 0.68 10.67 -7.00
C PHE A 326 2.20 10.90 -6.96
N TRP A 327 2.98 9.85 -7.19
CA TRP A 327 4.43 9.97 -7.21
C TRP A 327 4.99 10.06 -8.63
N HIS A 328 6.05 10.85 -8.75
CA HIS A 328 6.74 11.19 -9.99
C HIS A 328 8.23 11.09 -9.76
N GLN A 329 8.95 10.52 -10.71
CA GLN A 329 10.39 10.31 -10.61
C GLN A 329 11.01 10.75 -11.93
N GLY A 330 12.04 11.57 -11.84
CA GLY A 330 12.81 12.05 -12.99
C GLY A 330 14.28 12.11 -12.64
N ARG A 331 15.13 11.79 -13.61
CA ARG A 331 16.59 11.72 -13.43
C ARG A 331 17.29 12.83 -14.20
N SER A 332 18.32 13.43 -13.60
CA SER A 332 19.24 14.31 -14.31
C SER A 332 20.37 13.49 -14.95
N PRO A 333 20.41 13.35 -16.30
CA PRO A 333 21.46 12.58 -16.96
C PRO A 333 22.81 13.30 -16.89
N ALA A 334 23.90 12.54 -16.76
CA ALA A 334 25.27 13.08 -16.73
C ALA A 334 25.77 13.57 -18.11
N TYR A 335 25.11 13.14 -19.19
CA TYR A 335 25.45 13.50 -20.56
C TYR A 335 24.22 14.11 -21.23
N GLY A 336 24.35 15.34 -21.73
CA GLY A 336 23.25 16.05 -22.36
C GLY A 336 23.46 17.56 -22.38
N GLU A 337 24.44 18.05 -23.14
CA GLU A 337 24.39 19.45 -23.57
C GLU A 337 23.15 19.62 -24.46
N GLY A 338 22.08 20.24 -23.93
CA GLY A 338 20.90 20.66 -24.71
C GLY A 338 19.55 20.04 -24.34
N ILE A 339 19.46 19.17 -23.32
CA ILE A 339 18.17 18.59 -22.87
C ILE A 339 17.79 19.18 -21.51
N THR A 340 17.44 20.47 -21.49
CA THR A 340 17.02 21.17 -20.27
C THR A 340 15.72 20.57 -19.71
N PHE A 341 15.62 20.42 -18.38
CA PHE A 341 14.41 19.93 -17.70
C PHE A 341 13.99 18.48 -17.99
N TRP A 342 14.91 17.60 -18.42
CA TRP A 342 14.60 16.18 -18.70
C TRP A 342 13.84 15.48 -17.57
N ALA A 343 14.32 15.61 -16.33
CA ALA A 343 13.70 15.02 -15.16
C ALA A 343 12.22 15.42 -15.02
N LEU A 344 11.90 16.71 -15.25
CA LEU A 344 10.53 17.20 -15.20
C LEU A 344 9.69 16.64 -16.36
N GLY A 345 10.28 16.55 -17.55
CA GLY A 345 9.66 15.92 -18.72
C GLY A 345 9.28 14.46 -18.46
N GLU A 346 10.16 13.66 -17.83
CA GLU A 346 9.85 12.28 -17.43
C GLU A 346 8.66 12.20 -16.47
N MET A 347 8.60 13.11 -15.49
CA MET A 347 7.50 13.18 -14.53
C MET A 347 6.16 13.43 -15.21
N VAL A 348 6.13 14.39 -16.15
CA VAL A 348 4.93 14.74 -16.94
C VAL A 348 4.55 13.60 -17.88
N ARG A 349 5.51 12.98 -18.57
CA ARG A 349 5.27 11.81 -19.43
C ARG A 349 4.58 10.69 -18.68
N LYS A 350 5.13 10.35 -17.50
CA LYS A 350 4.58 9.29 -16.66
C LYS A 350 3.18 9.62 -16.15
N ARG A 351 2.90 10.87 -15.76
CA ARG A 351 1.56 11.31 -15.34
C ARG A 351 0.55 11.16 -16.48
N ALA A 352 0.94 11.53 -17.70
CA ALA A 352 0.07 11.44 -18.87
C ALA A 352 -0.02 10.03 -19.49
N GLY A 353 0.66 9.02 -18.92
CA GLY A 353 0.68 7.67 -19.47
C GLY A 353 1.35 7.58 -20.85
N LEU A 354 2.37 8.41 -21.08
CA LEU A 354 3.14 8.45 -22.32
C LEU A 354 4.17 7.32 -22.36
N ALA A 355 4.24 6.62 -23.49
CA ALA A 355 5.33 5.71 -23.85
C ALA A 355 6.51 6.51 -24.44
N GLU A 356 7.70 5.90 -24.50
CA GLU A 356 8.91 6.56 -25.02
C GLU A 356 8.81 6.89 -26.51
N ASP A 357 8.04 6.11 -27.28
CA ASP A 357 7.89 6.18 -28.73
C ASP A 357 6.55 6.78 -29.20
N ASP A 358 5.76 7.35 -28.29
CA ASP A 358 4.50 8.01 -28.64
C ASP A 358 4.76 9.19 -29.59
N ASP A 359 4.00 9.25 -30.69
CA ASP A 359 4.10 10.32 -31.68
C ASP A 359 3.58 11.68 -31.14
N PRO A 360 3.89 12.81 -31.81
CA PRO A 360 3.46 14.14 -31.36
C PRO A 360 1.94 14.33 -31.21
N ALA A 361 1.12 13.68 -32.06
CA ALA A 361 -0.34 13.77 -31.99
C ALA A 361 -0.88 12.98 -30.79
N THR A 362 -0.36 11.77 -30.58
CA THR A 362 -0.64 10.95 -29.39
C THR A 362 -0.22 11.68 -28.12
N THR A 363 0.93 12.34 -28.15
CA THR A 363 1.42 13.14 -27.01
C THR A 363 0.47 14.27 -26.65
N ARG A 364 -0.02 15.03 -27.64
CA ARG A 364 -1.02 16.10 -27.43
C ARG A 364 -2.30 15.57 -26.80
N ALA A 365 -2.85 14.48 -27.35
CA ALA A 365 -4.08 13.89 -26.85
C ALA A 365 -3.97 13.43 -25.39
N LYS A 366 -2.87 12.75 -25.03
CA LYS A 366 -2.63 12.27 -23.67
C LYS A 366 -2.37 13.42 -22.67
N ILE A 367 -1.64 14.47 -23.09
CA ILE A 367 -1.44 15.65 -22.25
C ILE A 367 -2.75 16.40 -22.01
N ALA A 368 -3.56 16.60 -23.05
CA ALA A 368 -4.89 17.22 -22.91
C ALA A 368 -5.78 16.42 -21.94
N ALA A 369 -5.79 15.08 -22.06
CA ALA A 369 -6.54 14.21 -21.15
C ALA A 369 -6.05 14.31 -19.69
N ALA A 370 -4.74 14.32 -19.47
CA ALA A 370 -4.16 14.47 -18.12
C ALA A 370 -4.47 15.84 -17.51
N ILE A 371 -4.44 16.90 -18.32
CA ILE A 371 -4.82 18.26 -17.89
C ILE A 371 -6.31 18.31 -17.56
N GLU A 372 -7.17 17.73 -18.39
CA GLU A 372 -8.62 17.68 -18.14
C GLU A 372 -8.95 16.95 -16.84
N GLU A 373 -8.24 15.85 -16.54
CA GLU A 373 -8.41 15.07 -15.32
C GLU A 373 -8.06 15.87 -14.05
N HIS A 374 -6.97 16.63 -14.08
CA HIS A 374 -6.41 17.25 -12.87
C HIS A 374 -6.74 18.74 -12.71
N VAL A 375 -6.88 19.48 -13.80
CA VAL A 375 -7.09 20.93 -13.80
C VAL A 375 -8.59 21.20 -14.06
N PRO A 376 -9.37 21.70 -13.09
CA PRO A 376 -10.81 21.91 -13.30
C PRO A 376 -11.15 23.13 -14.17
N ASP A 377 -10.32 24.18 -14.11
CA ASP A 377 -10.59 25.45 -14.78
C ASP A 377 -10.11 25.46 -16.24
N GLU A 378 -11.01 25.72 -17.17
CA GLU A 378 -10.74 25.68 -18.61
C GLU A 378 -9.72 26.73 -19.08
N ALA A 379 -9.68 27.92 -18.46
CA ALA A 379 -8.70 28.94 -18.84
C ALA A 379 -7.30 28.53 -18.38
N GLU A 380 -7.18 27.94 -17.19
CA GLU A 380 -5.96 27.37 -16.65
C GLU A 380 -5.45 26.21 -17.52
N ARG A 381 -6.34 25.33 -18.02
CA ARG A 381 -5.97 24.27 -18.98
C ARG A 381 -5.30 24.81 -20.23
N ARG A 382 -5.96 25.77 -20.89
CA ARG A 382 -5.44 26.41 -22.12
C ARG A 382 -4.14 27.15 -21.89
N TRP A 383 -3.92 27.62 -20.67
CA TRP A 383 -2.68 28.28 -20.29
C TRP A 383 -1.55 27.27 -20.04
N ILE A 384 -1.81 26.15 -19.35
CA ILE A 384 -0.81 25.14 -18.98
C ILE A 384 -0.38 24.26 -20.17
N GLU A 385 -1.34 23.81 -20.99
CA GLU A 385 -1.13 22.84 -22.05
C GLU A 385 0.06 23.14 -22.99
N PRO A 386 0.15 24.34 -23.62
CA PRO A 386 1.27 24.63 -24.52
C PRO A 386 2.63 24.63 -23.80
N LYS A 387 2.68 24.94 -22.49
CA LYS A 387 3.94 24.91 -21.72
C LYS A 387 4.38 23.49 -21.38
N LEU A 388 3.44 22.58 -21.15
CA LEU A 388 3.76 21.16 -20.98
C LEU A 388 4.20 20.54 -22.32
N LEU A 389 3.53 20.87 -23.43
CA LEU A 389 3.94 20.41 -24.76
C LEU A 389 5.32 20.97 -25.16
N GLY A 390 5.61 22.21 -24.79
CA GLY A 390 6.92 22.82 -24.93
C GLY A 390 8.01 22.10 -24.14
N LEU A 391 7.74 21.75 -22.87
CA LEU A 391 8.65 20.96 -22.03
C LEU A 391 8.98 19.59 -22.64
N LEU A 392 8.01 18.98 -23.32
CA LEU A 392 8.19 17.68 -23.98
C LEU A 392 8.82 17.75 -25.38
N GLY A 393 9.10 18.95 -25.88
CA GLY A 393 9.66 19.18 -27.22
C GLY A 393 8.66 18.98 -28.37
N VAL A 394 7.36 18.95 -28.09
CA VAL A 394 6.28 18.78 -29.08
C VAL A 394 5.83 20.10 -29.68
N GLU A 395 6.04 21.19 -28.95
CA GLU A 395 5.81 22.57 -29.40
C GLU A 395 7.06 23.43 -29.19
N GLU A 396 7.25 24.40 -30.07
CA GLU A 396 8.29 25.40 -29.85
C GLU A 396 7.85 26.42 -28.81
N ILE A 397 8.64 26.54 -27.74
CA ILE A 397 8.49 27.62 -26.76
C ILE A 397 9.06 28.90 -27.37
N ARG A 398 8.19 29.78 -27.89
CA ARG A 398 8.60 31.09 -28.44
C ARG A 398 8.15 32.24 -27.54
N GLY A 399 9.11 33.08 -27.14
CA GLY A 399 8.83 34.37 -26.47
C GLY A 399 8.20 34.26 -25.08
N LEU A 400 8.30 33.09 -24.42
CA LEU A 400 7.84 32.90 -23.04
C LEU A 400 9.00 33.12 -22.07
N GLU A 401 8.74 33.91 -21.03
CA GLU A 401 9.68 34.12 -19.93
C GLU A 401 9.77 32.86 -19.06
N ARG A 402 10.96 32.62 -18.49
CA ARG A 402 11.22 31.44 -17.62
C ARG A 402 10.20 31.34 -16.48
N GLU A 403 9.83 32.48 -15.90
CA GLU A 403 8.87 32.54 -14.80
C GLU A 403 7.47 32.07 -15.20
N GLU A 404 7.04 32.33 -16.43
CA GLU A 404 5.75 31.85 -16.93
C GLU A 404 5.75 30.33 -17.13
N LEU A 405 6.86 29.77 -17.64
CA LEU A 405 7.03 28.33 -17.77
C LEU A 405 6.99 27.64 -16.39
N PHE A 406 7.73 28.18 -15.43
CA PHE A 406 7.80 27.64 -14.07
C PHE A 406 6.43 27.69 -13.39
N ALA A 407 5.72 28.81 -13.54
CA ALA A 407 4.38 28.95 -13.00
C ALA A 407 3.44 27.89 -13.61
N ALA A 408 3.45 27.68 -14.93
CA ALA A 408 2.60 26.68 -15.58
C ALA A 408 2.90 25.24 -15.12
N TRP A 409 4.18 24.86 -15.08
CA TRP A 409 4.58 23.51 -14.65
C TRP A 409 4.31 23.28 -13.16
N ARG A 410 4.58 24.27 -12.31
CA ARG A 410 4.23 24.26 -10.89
C ARG A 410 2.73 24.05 -10.72
N THR A 411 1.93 24.89 -11.36
CA THR A 411 0.48 24.87 -11.23
C THR A 411 -0.09 23.51 -11.66
N PHE A 412 0.44 22.87 -12.71
CA PHE A 412 0.05 21.50 -13.05
C PHE A 412 0.19 20.53 -11.86
N PHE A 413 1.35 20.50 -11.19
CA PHE A 413 1.55 19.62 -10.03
C PHE A 413 0.77 20.06 -8.79
N GLU A 414 0.49 21.36 -8.61
CA GLU A 414 -0.43 21.84 -7.58
C GLU A 414 -1.84 21.27 -7.81
N ARG A 415 -2.33 21.27 -9.06
CA ARG A 415 -3.63 20.67 -9.42
C ARG A 415 -3.65 19.16 -9.30
N VAL A 416 -2.55 18.47 -9.62
CA VAL A 416 -2.41 17.04 -9.29
C VAL A 416 -2.54 16.84 -7.77
N SER A 417 -1.93 17.73 -6.99
CA SER A 417 -1.93 17.66 -5.52
C SER A 417 -3.29 17.95 -4.86
N ASP A 418 -4.19 18.64 -5.57
CA ASP A 418 -5.57 18.86 -5.11
C ASP A 418 -6.36 17.54 -5.03
N ARG A 419 -6.00 16.54 -5.84
CA ARG A 419 -6.65 15.21 -5.86
C ARG A 419 -6.02 14.19 -4.92
N GLY A 420 -4.82 14.45 -4.41
CA GLY A 420 -4.05 13.49 -3.63
C GLY A 420 -2.64 13.97 -3.32
N THR A 421 -2.01 13.44 -2.27
CA THR A 421 -0.63 13.85 -1.93
C THR A 421 0.30 13.58 -3.10
N THR A 422 1.10 14.57 -3.51
CA THR A 422 1.97 14.45 -4.69
C THR A 422 3.43 14.36 -4.27
N VAL A 423 4.18 13.40 -4.79
CA VAL A 423 5.61 13.22 -4.49
C VAL A 423 6.41 13.45 -5.77
N LEU A 424 7.35 14.40 -5.76
CA LEU A 424 8.26 14.67 -6.87
C LEU A 424 9.67 14.27 -6.48
N VAL A 425 10.20 13.24 -7.12
CA VAL A 425 11.53 12.68 -6.86
C VAL A 425 12.50 13.09 -7.97
N PHE A 426 13.44 13.98 -7.65
CA PHE A 426 14.52 14.39 -8.53
C PHE A 426 15.78 13.60 -8.21
N GLU A 427 16.19 12.71 -9.12
CA GLU A 427 17.40 11.93 -8.97
C GLU A 427 18.61 12.59 -9.62
N ASP A 428 19.77 12.35 -9.00
CA ASP A 428 21.07 12.76 -9.51
C ASP A 428 21.21 14.28 -9.70
N ILE A 429 20.65 15.10 -8.79
CA ILE A 429 20.64 16.57 -8.93
C ILE A 429 22.03 17.24 -8.95
N HIS A 430 23.08 16.48 -8.62
CA HIS A 430 24.48 16.91 -8.78
C HIS A 430 24.92 17.05 -10.25
N TRP A 431 24.14 16.47 -11.18
CA TRP A 431 24.23 16.64 -12.63
C TRP A 431 23.15 17.53 -13.22
N ALA A 432 22.20 18.02 -12.40
CA ALA A 432 21.13 18.88 -12.89
C ALA A 432 21.68 20.19 -13.44
N ASP A 433 21.09 20.66 -14.54
CA ASP A 433 21.30 22.02 -15.00
C ASP A 433 20.70 23.04 -14.01
N GLN A 434 21.18 24.29 -14.08
CA GLN A 434 20.71 25.36 -13.18
C GLN A 434 19.20 25.61 -13.31
N GLY A 435 18.60 25.39 -14.48
CA GLY A 435 17.16 25.56 -14.68
C GLY A 435 16.35 24.59 -13.83
N VAL A 436 16.73 23.31 -13.78
CA VAL A 436 16.07 22.32 -12.90
C VAL A 436 16.20 22.70 -11.43
N LEU A 437 17.38 23.17 -11.00
CA LEU A 437 17.59 23.61 -9.63
C LEU A 437 16.72 24.83 -9.29
N ASP A 438 16.70 25.84 -10.17
CA ASP A 438 15.85 27.02 -10.04
C ASP A 438 14.36 26.63 -9.97
N PHE A 439 13.93 25.63 -10.74
CA PHE A 439 12.55 25.15 -10.72
C PHE A 439 12.21 24.43 -9.42
N ILE A 440 13.11 23.59 -8.88
CA ILE A 440 12.92 22.94 -7.57
C ILE A 440 12.78 24.01 -6.48
N GLU A 441 13.61 25.06 -6.54
CA GLU A 441 13.51 26.18 -5.60
C GLU A 441 12.22 26.97 -5.76
N HIS A 442 11.79 27.23 -7.00
CA HIS A 442 10.51 27.86 -7.29
C HIS A 442 9.32 27.05 -6.73
N LEU A 443 9.29 25.74 -6.91
CA LEU A 443 8.27 24.87 -6.30
C LEU A 443 8.26 25.00 -4.78
N ALA A 444 9.44 24.92 -4.15
CA ALA A 444 9.55 24.97 -2.70
C ALA A 444 9.13 26.32 -2.09
N GLU A 445 9.27 27.41 -2.85
CA GLU A 445 8.87 28.77 -2.44
C GLU A 445 7.38 29.05 -2.66
N TRP A 446 6.84 28.66 -3.80
CA TRP A 446 5.51 29.10 -4.23
C TRP A 446 4.38 28.10 -3.95
N SER A 447 4.70 26.83 -3.65
CA SER A 447 3.70 25.77 -3.40
C SER A 447 3.52 25.40 -1.93
N LEU A 448 3.81 26.31 -0.98
CA LEU A 448 3.83 26.03 0.47
C LEU A 448 2.53 25.41 1.03
N SER A 449 1.38 25.74 0.44
CA SER A 449 0.04 25.26 0.85
C SER A 449 -0.46 24.05 0.06
N SER A 450 0.39 23.45 -0.77
CA SER A 450 0.06 22.27 -1.57
C SER A 450 0.60 21.02 -0.89
N PRO A 451 -0.13 19.88 -0.84
CA PRO A 451 0.35 18.62 -0.27
C PRO A 451 1.39 17.95 -1.20
N ILE A 452 2.53 18.61 -1.40
CA ILE A 452 3.62 18.18 -2.26
C ILE A 452 4.83 17.80 -1.41
N MET A 453 5.36 16.59 -1.59
CA MET A 453 6.65 16.19 -1.06
C MET A 453 7.69 16.28 -2.18
N LEU A 454 8.62 17.22 -2.07
CA LEU A 454 9.80 17.28 -2.93
C LEU A 454 10.90 16.40 -2.33
N LEU A 455 11.37 15.41 -3.07
CA LEU A 455 12.47 14.53 -2.67
C LEU A 455 13.62 14.69 -3.66
N THR A 456 14.79 15.12 -3.21
CA THR A 456 15.97 15.26 -4.08
C THR A 456 17.07 14.31 -3.67
N LEU A 457 17.72 13.65 -4.63
CA LEU A 457 18.86 12.76 -4.39
C LEU A 457 20.16 13.38 -4.95
N ALA A 458 21.13 13.63 -4.08
CA ALA A 458 22.41 14.24 -4.46
C ALA A 458 23.62 13.47 -3.93
N ARG A 459 24.78 13.76 -4.51
CA ARG A 459 26.08 13.40 -3.94
C ARG A 459 26.58 14.56 -3.05
N PRO A 460 27.50 14.31 -2.10
CA PRO A 460 27.96 15.35 -1.18
C PRO A 460 28.58 16.57 -1.87
N ASP A 461 29.27 16.38 -3.02
CA ASP A 461 29.90 17.44 -3.81
C ASP A 461 28.90 18.46 -4.39
N PHE A 462 27.61 18.13 -4.42
CA PHE A 462 26.56 19.08 -4.75
C PHE A 462 26.46 20.19 -3.69
N LEU A 463 26.49 19.84 -2.40
CA LEU A 463 26.39 20.81 -1.31
C LEU A 463 27.64 21.70 -1.20
N ASP A 464 28.80 21.22 -1.65
CA ASP A 464 30.00 22.03 -1.72
C ASP A 464 29.85 23.20 -2.70
N ARG A 465 29.12 22.97 -3.80
CA ARG A 465 28.82 23.94 -4.86
C ARG A 465 27.58 24.78 -4.55
N HIS A 466 26.58 24.21 -3.87
CA HIS A 466 25.30 24.82 -3.55
C HIS A 466 25.08 24.89 -2.03
N ARG A 467 25.90 25.69 -1.34
CA ARG A 467 25.91 25.77 0.13
C ARG A 467 24.60 26.29 0.73
N ASP A 468 23.87 27.10 -0.03
CA ASP A 468 22.58 27.67 0.38
C ASP A 468 21.39 26.76 0.04
N TRP A 469 21.64 25.53 -0.43
CA TRP A 469 20.58 24.57 -0.78
C TRP A 469 19.71 24.24 0.43
N GLY A 470 18.45 24.69 0.38
CA GLY A 470 17.50 24.53 1.48
C GLY A 470 17.74 25.46 2.67
N ALA A 471 18.74 26.33 2.62
CA ALA A 471 19.06 27.25 3.72
C ALA A 471 17.90 28.22 4.00
N GLY A 472 17.61 28.43 5.29
CA GLY A 472 16.55 29.35 5.75
C GLY A 472 15.11 28.83 5.57
N ARG A 473 14.90 27.67 4.95
CA ARG A 473 13.57 27.09 4.72
C ARG A 473 13.11 26.26 5.91
N ARG A 474 11.94 26.61 6.46
CA ARG A 474 11.34 25.89 7.61
C ARG A 474 10.79 24.51 7.26
N ASN A 475 10.51 24.28 5.99
CA ASN A 475 9.97 23.04 5.44
C ASN A 475 11.04 22.15 4.78
N PHE A 476 12.32 22.44 5.02
CA PHE A 476 13.44 21.68 4.48
C PHE A 476 13.99 20.69 5.51
N VAL A 477 14.27 19.47 5.06
CA VAL A 477 14.92 18.41 5.84
C VAL A 477 16.07 17.83 5.03
N ALA A 478 17.26 17.77 5.63
CA ALA A 478 18.41 17.08 5.06
C ALA A 478 18.56 15.69 5.69
N LEU A 479 18.70 14.65 4.86
CA LEU A 479 18.99 13.28 5.26
C LEU A 479 20.32 12.84 4.64
N SER A 480 21.30 12.50 5.46
CA SER A 480 22.58 11.94 4.98
C SER A 480 22.56 10.41 5.03
N LEU A 481 23.08 9.79 3.97
CA LEU A 481 23.33 8.35 3.90
C LEU A 481 24.82 8.07 3.96
N ASP A 482 25.28 7.71 5.15
CA ASP A 482 26.65 7.23 5.39
C ASP A 482 26.82 5.80 4.86
N PRO A 483 28.04 5.31 4.61
CA PRO A 483 28.28 3.89 4.33
C PRO A 483 27.57 2.98 5.34
N LEU A 484 27.09 1.82 4.89
CA LEU A 484 26.46 0.85 5.78
C LEU A 484 27.46 0.36 6.83
N PRO A 485 27.02 0.19 8.09
CA PRO A 485 27.85 -0.44 9.10
C PRO A 485 28.12 -1.91 8.74
N ASP A 486 29.24 -2.46 9.22
CA ASP A 486 29.67 -3.84 8.92
C ASP A 486 28.57 -4.87 9.16
N ARG A 487 27.81 -4.73 10.25
CA ARG A 487 26.67 -5.60 10.55
C ARG A 487 25.61 -5.56 9.45
N ALA A 488 25.23 -4.38 8.96
CA ALA A 488 24.24 -4.27 7.90
C ALA A 488 24.78 -4.79 6.55
N MET A 489 26.08 -4.63 6.28
CA MET A 489 26.73 -5.24 5.10
C MET A 489 26.77 -6.77 5.21
N ASP A 490 26.98 -7.31 6.39
CA ASP A 490 26.93 -8.76 6.62
C ASP A 490 25.50 -9.30 6.48
N ASP A 491 24.50 -8.59 7.01
CA ASP A 491 23.09 -8.90 6.83
C ASP A 491 22.70 -8.86 5.33
N LEU A 492 23.22 -7.87 4.57
CA LEU A 492 23.05 -7.78 3.11
C LEU A 492 23.59 -9.04 2.43
N LEU A 493 24.85 -9.41 2.68
CA LEU A 493 25.49 -10.56 2.04
C LEU A 493 24.81 -11.87 2.44
N THR A 494 24.47 -12.03 3.72
CA THR A 494 23.76 -13.22 4.23
C THR A 494 22.40 -13.36 3.58
N GLY A 495 21.64 -12.27 3.47
CA GLY A 495 20.30 -12.32 2.88
C GLY A 495 20.32 -12.57 1.37
N ILE A 496 21.44 -12.31 0.69
CA ILE A 496 21.60 -12.65 -0.73
C ILE A 496 22.13 -14.08 -0.89
N VAL A 497 23.23 -14.41 -0.20
CA VAL A 497 23.96 -15.68 -0.30
C VAL A 497 24.26 -16.22 1.10
N PRO A 498 23.31 -16.89 1.78
CA PRO A 498 23.50 -17.36 3.16
C PRO A 498 24.73 -18.26 3.34
N GLY A 499 25.02 -19.09 2.34
CA GLY A 499 26.11 -20.07 2.37
C GLY A 499 27.49 -19.55 1.97
N LEU A 500 27.67 -18.22 1.83
CA LEU A 500 28.95 -17.66 1.38
C LEU A 500 30.10 -18.02 2.36
N PRO A 501 31.24 -18.57 1.89
CA PRO A 501 32.37 -18.92 2.75
C PRO A 501 32.87 -17.72 3.56
N PRO A 502 33.27 -17.90 4.84
CA PRO A 502 33.69 -16.81 5.71
C PRO A 502 34.84 -15.96 5.13
N GLU A 503 35.80 -16.59 4.44
CA GLU A 503 36.93 -15.89 3.83
C GLU A 503 36.49 -14.96 2.69
N VAL A 504 35.63 -15.45 1.79
CA VAL A 504 35.07 -14.66 0.68
C VAL A 504 34.21 -13.52 1.23
N ARG A 505 33.36 -13.82 2.22
CA ARG A 505 32.53 -12.84 2.91
C ARG A 505 33.37 -11.73 3.54
N HIS A 506 34.42 -12.07 4.28
CA HIS A 506 35.32 -11.09 4.88
C HIS A 506 36.04 -10.24 3.83
N ALA A 507 36.49 -10.85 2.74
CA ALA A 507 37.10 -10.14 1.62
C ALA A 507 36.13 -9.15 0.95
N LEU A 508 34.86 -9.52 0.78
CA LEU A 508 33.81 -8.62 0.26
C LEU A 508 33.54 -7.46 1.21
N LEU A 509 33.38 -7.72 2.52
CA LEU A 509 33.12 -6.68 3.52
C LEU A 509 34.26 -5.66 3.56
N THR A 510 35.51 -6.14 3.58
CA THR A 510 36.70 -5.30 3.64
C THR A 510 36.82 -4.41 2.40
N ARG A 511 36.60 -4.97 1.20
CA ARG A 511 36.71 -4.22 -0.05
C ARG A 511 35.52 -3.30 -0.32
N ALA A 512 34.33 -3.63 0.19
CA ALA A 512 33.13 -2.84 -0.04
C ALA A 512 33.13 -1.53 0.75
N GLU A 513 33.88 -1.44 1.86
CA GLU A 513 33.95 -0.26 2.74
C GLU A 513 32.56 0.33 3.07
N GLY A 514 31.57 -0.53 3.30
CA GLY A 514 30.20 -0.12 3.59
C GLY A 514 29.40 0.39 2.38
N ILE A 515 29.88 0.26 1.14
CA ILE A 515 29.16 0.64 -0.09
C ILE A 515 28.38 -0.57 -0.63
N PRO A 516 27.03 -0.61 -0.48
CA PRO A 516 26.23 -1.79 -0.85
C PRO A 516 26.31 -2.14 -2.33
N LEU A 517 26.42 -1.14 -3.21
CA LEU A 517 26.50 -1.35 -4.66
C LEU A 517 27.64 -2.30 -5.04
N TYR A 518 28.79 -2.19 -4.39
CA TYR A 518 29.94 -3.03 -4.67
C TYR A 518 29.69 -4.50 -4.28
N ALA A 519 29.11 -4.73 -3.10
CA ALA A 519 28.74 -6.09 -2.66
C ALA A 519 27.71 -6.72 -3.61
N VAL A 520 26.67 -5.98 -3.96
CA VAL A 520 25.60 -6.45 -4.86
C VAL A 520 26.12 -6.75 -6.26
N GLU A 521 26.93 -5.87 -6.84
CA GLU A 521 27.49 -6.10 -8.17
C GLU A 521 28.49 -7.27 -8.18
N THR A 522 29.25 -7.47 -7.10
CA THR A 522 30.12 -8.65 -6.98
C THR A 522 29.30 -9.94 -6.95
N VAL A 523 28.21 -9.97 -6.21
CA VAL A 523 27.30 -11.12 -6.20
C VAL A 523 26.64 -11.33 -7.58
N ARG A 524 26.26 -10.26 -8.29
CA ARG A 524 25.75 -10.37 -9.67
C ARG A 524 26.79 -10.97 -10.61
N LYS A 525 28.05 -10.57 -10.50
CA LYS A 525 29.14 -11.16 -11.28
C LYS A 525 29.29 -12.65 -10.98
N LEU A 526 29.27 -13.05 -9.72
CA LEU A 526 29.31 -14.47 -9.32
C LEU A 526 28.17 -15.29 -9.93
N LEU A 527 26.98 -14.69 -10.06
CA LEU A 527 25.83 -15.34 -10.69
C LEU A 527 26.04 -15.51 -12.18
N LEU A 528 26.56 -14.48 -12.87
CA LEU A 528 26.89 -14.53 -14.29
C LEU A 528 27.99 -15.57 -14.59
N ASP A 529 28.99 -15.67 -13.71
CA ASP A 529 30.09 -16.63 -13.82
C ASP A 529 29.69 -18.08 -13.45
N GLY A 530 28.42 -18.31 -13.08
CA GLY A 530 27.90 -19.64 -12.67
C GLY A 530 28.48 -20.15 -11.34
N ARG A 531 29.06 -19.27 -10.53
CA ARG A 531 29.67 -19.58 -9.22
C ARG A 531 28.67 -19.55 -8.07
N ILE A 532 27.51 -18.95 -8.30
CA ILE A 532 26.34 -19.08 -7.43
C ILE A 532 25.12 -19.39 -8.31
N GLU A 533 24.13 -20.07 -7.75
CA GLU A 533 22.88 -20.39 -8.44
C GLU A 533 21.66 -20.04 -7.58
N ARG A 534 20.54 -19.75 -8.26
CA ARG A 534 19.29 -19.38 -7.59
C ARG A 534 18.69 -20.58 -6.86
N SER A 535 18.29 -20.36 -5.61
CA SER A 535 17.59 -21.33 -4.76
C SER A 535 16.41 -20.63 -4.08
N GLY A 536 15.24 -20.66 -4.73
CA GLY A 536 14.08 -19.87 -4.33
C GLY A 536 14.31 -18.36 -4.49
N ASP A 537 14.15 -17.61 -3.40
CA ASP A 537 14.39 -16.16 -3.32
C ASP A 537 15.84 -15.81 -2.89
N ALA A 538 16.69 -16.81 -2.62
CA ALA A 538 18.11 -16.63 -2.25
C ALA A 538 19.05 -17.31 -3.26
N PHE A 539 20.35 -17.18 -3.03
CA PHE A 539 21.40 -17.78 -3.88
C PHE A 539 22.30 -18.69 -3.06
N ARG A 540 22.80 -19.77 -3.68
CA ARG A 540 23.74 -20.70 -3.06
C ARG A 540 25.04 -20.79 -3.85
N PRO A 541 26.20 -20.87 -3.18
CA PRO A 541 27.48 -21.19 -3.81
C PRO A 541 27.46 -22.48 -4.62
N VAL A 542 28.20 -22.48 -5.72
CA VAL A 542 28.45 -23.63 -6.58
C VAL A 542 29.96 -23.88 -6.66
N GLY A 543 30.38 -25.09 -6.28
CA GLY A 543 31.80 -25.45 -6.25
C GLY A 543 32.59 -24.74 -5.15
N ASP A 544 33.91 -24.70 -5.31
CA ASP A 544 34.82 -24.04 -4.37
C ASP A 544 34.95 -22.55 -4.69
N LEU A 545 34.63 -21.68 -3.72
CA LEU A 545 34.77 -20.22 -3.83
C LEU A 545 35.99 -19.69 -3.06
N ASN A 546 36.78 -20.53 -2.41
CA ASN A 546 37.89 -20.06 -1.55
C ASN A 546 39.01 -19.36 -2.34
N HIS A 547 39.11 -19.59 -3.65
CA HIS A 547 40.09 -18.96 -4.54
C HIS A 547 39.50 -17.81 -5.39
N LEU A 548 38.41 -17.19 -4.95
CA LEU A 548 37.75 -16.17 -5.74
C LEU A 548 38.51 -14.83 -5.70
N GLU A 549 38.99 -14.39 -6.86
CA GLU A 549 39.52 -13.04 -7.03
C GLU A 549 38.37 -12.03 -7.05
N VAL A 550 38.15 -11.36 -5.91
CA VAL A 550 37.22 -10.24 -5.82
C VAL A 550 37.91 -9.00 -6.43
N PRO A 551 37.31 -8.35 -7.46
CA PRO A 551 37.94 -7.21 -8.15
C PRO A 551 38.22 -6.04 -7.21
N ASP A 552 39.38 -5.40 -7.29
CA ASP A 552 39.76 -4.37 -6.31
C ASP A 552 38.94 -3.06 -6.40
N THR A 553 38.18 -2.82 -7.48
CA THR A 553 37.32 -1.63 -7.62
C THR A 553 36.00 -1.92 -8.33
N LEU A 554 34.99 -1.08 -8.06
CA LEU A 554 33.70 -1.10 -8.77
C LEU A 554 33.86 -0.86 -10.28
N ASN A 555 34.81 -0.01 -10.69
CA ASN A 555 35.08 0.26 -12.10
C ASN A 555 35.58 -0.99 -12.83
N ALA A 556 36.47 -1.77 -12.22
CA ALA A 556 36.92 -3.05 -12.78
C ALA A 556 35.74 -4.04 -12.97
N LEU A 557 34.75 -3.95 -12.08
CA LEU A 557 33.54 -4.77 -12.12
C LEU A 557 32.58 -4.34 -13.23
N ILE A 558 32.34 -3.02 -13.37
CA ILE A 558 31.50 -2.46 -14.43
C ILE A 558 32.14 -2.67 -15.82
N SER A 559 33.45 -2.45 -15.96
CA SER A 559 34.19 -2.68 -17.21
C SER A 559 34.11 -4.14 -17.64
N ALA A 560 34.36 -5.09 -16.73
CA ALA A 560 34.24 -6.52 -17.05
C ALA A 560 32.84 -6.93 -17.53
N ARG A 561 31.79 -6.25 -17.05
CA ARG A 561 30.41 -6.50 -17.50
C ARG A 561 30.15 -5.94 -18.90
N LEU A 562 30.66 -4.76 -19.22
CA LEU A 562 30.52 -4.18 -20.56
C LEU A 562 31.21 -5.07 -21.61
N ASP A 563 32.42 -5.53 -21.32
CA ASP A 563 33.17 -6.43 -22.20
C ASP A 563 32.42 -7.76 -22.43
N SER A 564 31.69 -8.26 -21.42
CA SER A 564 30.91 -9.50 -21.52
C SER A 564 29.60 -9.38 -22.32
N LEU A 565 29.14 -8.16 -22.61
CA LEU A 565 27.96 -7.89 -23.43
C LEU A 565 28.30 -7.70 -24.92
N GLU A 566 29.58 -7.46 -25.23
CA GLU A 566 30.09 -7.31 -26.60
C GLU A 566 30.60 -8.64 -27.21
N ALA A 567 30.66 -9.70 -26.41
CA ALA A 567 31.04 -11.07 -26.80
C ALA A 567 29.80 -11.97 -26.92
#